data_AF-A0A1I4ZAJ1-F1
#
_entry.id   AF-A0A1I4ZAJ1-F1
#
_cell.length_a   1.000
_cell.length_b   1.000
_cell.length_c   1.000
_cell.angle_alpha   90.00
_cell.angle_beta   90.00
_cell.angle_gamma   90.00
#
_symmetry.space_group_name_H-M   'P 1'
#
loop_
_entity.id
_entity.type
_entity.pdbx_description
1 polymer ?
#
loop_
_entity_poly.entity_id
_entity_poly.type
_entity_poly.pdbx_seq_one_letter_code
_entity_poly.pdbx_strand_id
1 'polypeptide(L)'
;MQVRDLRALTQDIYGWALEIDWAERDATARVWYTSEAKLEPRLGERYAEPIEPYEQPLCPGRDAARMYADLTGFPDGPVAGFLLRHPEHRHVVRRAQIAARLPYAEIRDNTIAASVLPIDMLRAKLSFFGACHFDPRSDRWLRINMFQHAPFPDELATGNADDWTYPYLEGHA
;
A
#
# COMPACT_ATOMS: atom_id res chain seq x y z
N MET A 1 -7.43 21.50 10.61
CA MET A 1 -8.26 20.29 10.45
C MET A 1 -8.84 19.94 11.80
N GLN A 2 -10.16 19.79 11.86
CA GLN A 2 -10.88 19.37 13.06
C GLN A 2 -10.95 17.84 13.15
N VAL A 3 -11.18 17.30 14.34
CA VAL A 3 -11.39 15.88 14.59
C VAL A 3 -12.55 15.34 13.76
N ARG A 4 -13.66 16.08 13.64
CA ARG A 4 -14.79 15.69 12.77
C ARG A 4 -14.36 15.52 11.30
N ASP A 5 -13.47 16.39 10.80
CA ASP A 5 -13.01 16.35 9.41
C ASP A 5 -12.10 15.13 9.19
N LEU A 6 -11.20 14.87 10.15
CA LEU A 6 -10.33 13.69 10.13
C LEU A 6 -11.14 12.38 10.19
N ARG A 7 -12.20 12.33 11.00
CA ARG A 7 -13.11 11.18 11.06
C ARG A 7 -13.74 10.91 9.69
N ALA A 8 -14.30 11.94 9.06
CA ALA A 8 -14.90 11.84 7.73
C ALA A 8 -13.89 11.38 6.66
N LEU A 9 -12.68 11.97 6.65
CA LEU A 9 -11.60 11.56 5.75
C LEU A 9 -11.18 10.11 5.96
N THR A 10 -11.16 9.65 7.21
CA THR A 10 -10.78 8.27 7.52
C THR A 10 -11.81 7.29 6.98
N GLN A 11 -13.12 7.60 7.09
CA GLN A 11 -14.18 6.77 6.51
C GLN A 11 -14.12 6.75 4.98
N ASP A 12 -13.89 7.89 4.35
CA ASP A 12 -13.83 8.00 2.89
C ASP A 12 -12.63 7.23 2.29
N ILE A 13 -11.45 7.39 2.89
CA ILE A 13 -10.20 6.83 2.36
C ILE A 13 -10.01 5.37 2.79
N TYR A 14 -10.33 5.06 4.04
CA TYR A 14 -10.06 3.77 4.68
C TYR A 14 -11.33 2.97 5.01
N GLY A 15 -12.50 3.34 4.48
CA GLY A 15 -13.75 2.60 4.72
C GLY A 15 -13.62 1.09 4.52
N TRP A 16 -12.90 0.68 3.46
CA TRP A 16 -12.55 -0.71 3.18
C TRP A 16 -11.82 -1.42 4.34
N ALA A 17 -11.00 -0.70 5.11
CA ALA A 17 -10.24 -1.22 6.24
C ALA A 17 -11.03 -1.22 7.55
N LEU A 18 -12.03 -0.34 7.67
CA LEU A 18 -12.91 -0.26 8.84
C LEU A 18 -13.88 -1.45 8.92
N GLU A 19 -14.14 -2.11 7.78
CA GLU A 19 -14.99 -3.30 7.67
C GLU A 19 -14.27 -4.61 8.05
N ILE A 20 -12.94 -4.58 8.21
CA ILE A 20 -12.12 -5.75 8.54
C ILE A 20 -12.14 -5.99 10.06
N ASP A 21 -12.40 -7.23 10.48
CA ASP A 21 -12.19 -7.63 11.87
C ASP A 21 -10.70 -7.87 12.14
N TRP A 22 -10.04 -6.84 12.67
CA TRP A 22 -8.62 -6.88 13.01
C TRP A 22 -8.28 -7.72 14.24
N ALA A 23 -9.27 -8.28 14.96
CA ALA A 23 -9.04 -9.25 16.02
C ALA A 23 -8.84 -10.67 15.47
N GLU A 24 -9.24 -10.92 14.22
CA GLU A 24 -9.02 -12.22 13.59
C GLU A 24 -7.54 -12.46 13.30
N ARG A 25 -7.11 -13.71 13.54
CA ARG A 25 -5.75 -14.15 13.26
C ARG A 25 -5.42 -14.04 11.79
N ASP A 26 -6.36 -14.38 10.91
CA ASP A 26 -6.12 -14.32 9.47
C ASP A 26 -5.99 -12.88 8.96
N ALA A 27 -6.71 -11.92 9.55
CA ALA A 27 -6.59 -10.51 9.21
C ALA A 27 -5.25 -9.89 9.63
N THR A 28 -4.54 -10.51 10.58
CA THR A 28 -3.26 -10.02 11.12
C THR A 28 -2.14 -11.05 11.05
N ALA A 29 -2.26 -12.07 10.20
CA ALA A 29 -1.39 -13.23 10.20
C ALA A 29 0.08 -12.93 9.87
N ARG A 30 0.37 -11.80 9.21
CA ARG A 30 1.73 -11.45 8.76
C ARG A 30 2.34 -10.28 9.51
N VAL A 31 3.68 -10.22 9.46
CA VAL A 31 4.49 -9.11 9.98
C VAL A 31 5.50 -8.69 8.92
N TRP A 32 5.51 -7.40 8.58
CA TRP A 32 6.62 -6.80 7.84
C TRP A 32 7.75 -6.46 8.81
N TYR A 33 8.96 -6.93 8.58
CA TYR A 33 10.13 -6.63 9.42
C TYR A 33 11.39 -6.55 8.57
N THR A 34 12.47 -5.97 9.10
CA THR A 34 13.79 -6.00 8.46
C THR A 34 14.62 -7.11 9.06
N SER A 35 15.11 -8.03 8.22
CA SER A 35 16.00 -9.10 8.70
C SER A 35 17.36 -8.55 9.09
N GLU A 36 17.87 -8.93 10.26
CA GLU A 36 19.24 -8.56 10.68
C GLU A 36 20.31 -9.17 9.74
N ALA A 37 20.16 -10.45 9.38
CA ALA A 37 21.15 -11.17 8.57
C ALA A 37 21.28 -10.65 7.14
N LYS A 38 20.18 -10.15 6.55
CA LYS A 38 20.14 -9.73 5.13
C LYS A 38 19.90 -8.23 4.93
N LEU A 39 19.50 -7.50 5.97
CA LEU A 39 19.15 -6.07 5.94
C LEU A 39 18.08 -5.72 4.88
N GLU A 40 17.21 -6.69 4.59
CA GLU A 40 16.13 -6.56 3.60
C GLU A 40 14.77 -6.70 4.29
N PRO A 41 13.72 -6.03 3.76
CA PRO A 41 12.35 -6.27 4.18
C PRO A 41 11.93 -7.74 3.99
N ARG A 42 11.24 -8.28 4.98
CA ARG A 42 10.69 -9.63 5.02
C ARG A 42 9.23 -9.58 5.44
N LEU A 43 8.46 -10.56 4.96
CA LEU A 43 7.10 -10.83 5.41
C LEU A 43 7.10 -12.19 6.10
N GLY A 44 6.94 -12.17 7.42
CA GLY A 44 6.95 -13.37 8.25
C GLY A 44 5.58 -13.71 8.81
N GLU A 45 5.47 -14.92 9.38
CA GLU A 45 4.27 -15.42 10.05
C GLU A 45 4.22 -14.88 11.49
N ARG A 46 3.24 -14.01 11.79
CA ARG A 46 3.10 -13.34 13.11
C ARG A 46 3.09 -14.34 14.27
N TYR A 47 2.44 -15.49 14.05
CA TYR A 47 2.18 -16.45 15.11
C TYR A 47 3.10 -17.67 15.12
N ALA A 48 4.02 -17.77 14.16
CA ALA A 48 4.99 -18.87 14.12
C ALA A 48 6.32 -18.49 14.78
N GLU A 49 6.68 -17.20 14.76
CA GLU A 49 7.95 -16.69 15.23
C GLU A 49 7.76 -15.41 16.05
N PRO A 50 8.64 -15.09 17.01
CA PRO A 50 8.54 -13.89 17.85
C PRO A 50 9.01 -12.63 17.10
N ILE A 51 8.46 -12.37 15.92
CA ILE A 51 8.87 -11.27 15.03
C ILE A 51 8.02 -10.00 15.18
N GLU A 52 6.88 -10.09 15.88
CA GLU A 52 5.97 -8.95 16.11
C GLU A 52 6.65 -7.70 16.70
N PRO A 53 7.58 -7.79 17.68
CA PRO A 53 8.28 -6.61 18.19
C PRO A 53 9.10 -5.83 17.15
N TYR A 54 9.39 -6.45 15.98
CA TYR A 54 10.15 -5.85 14.88
C TYR A 54 9.26 -5.35 13.74
N GLU A 55 7.94 -5.35 13.94
CA GLU A 55 6.96 -4.94 12.94
C GLU A 55 7.21 -3.49 12.47
N GLN A 56 7.29 -3.33 11.16
CA GLN A 56 7.37 -2.04 10.49
C GLN A 56 5.96 -1.44 10.31
N PRO A 57 5.82 -0.10 10.27
CA PRO A 57 4.54 0.58 10.08
C PRO A 57 4.07 0.53 8.61
N LEU A 58 3.88 -0.69 8.09
CA LEU A 58 3.48 -1.01 6.72
C LEU A 58 2.07 -1.59 6.66
N CYS A 59 1.23 -1.25 7.65
CA CYS A 59 -0.12 -1.79 7.85
C CYS A 59 -1.17 -0.66 7.89
N PRO A 60 -1.25 0.21 6.86
CA PRO A 60 -2.00 1.45 6.92
C PRO A 60 -3.49 1.26 7.20
N GLY A 61 -4.10 0.18 6.69
CA GLY A 61 -5.51 -0.15 6.95
C GLY A 61 -5.78 -0.43 8.43
N ARG A 62 -4.96 -1.27 9.08
CA ARG A 62 -5.07 -1.57 10.52
C ARG A 62 -4.86 -0.33 11.36
N ASP A 63 -3.82 0.42 11.05
CA ASP A 63 -3.46 1.62 11.80
C ASP A 63 -4.57 2.68 11.68
N ALA A 64 -5.20 2.79 10.50
CA ALA A 64 -6.36 3.67 10.28
C ALA A 64 -7.59 3.19 11.06
N ALA A 65 -7.87 1.88 11.10
CA ALA A 65 -8.96 1.32 11.88
C ALA A 65 -8.78 1.55 13.39
N ARG A 66 -7.56 1.36 13.91
CA ARG A 66 -7.22 1.66 15.31
C ARG A 66 -7.39 3.14 15.63
N MET A 67 -6.88 4.03 14.77
CA MET A 67 -7.08 5.48 14.91
C MET A 67 -8.57 5.82 14.86
N TYR A 68 -9.34 5.21 13.96
CA TYR A 68 -10.77 5.46 13.83
C TYR A 68 -11.56 5.07 15.07
N ALA A 69 -11.19 3.96 15.73
CA ALA A 69 -11.76 3.56 17.01
C ALA A 69 -11.54 4.63 18.09
N ASP A 70 -10.32 5.18 18.22
CA ASP A 70 -10.03 6.24 19.19
C ASP A 70 -10.63 7.60 18.80
N LEU A 71 -10.77 7.88 17.50
CA LEU A 71 -11.52 9.04 17.01
C LEU A 71 -13.01 8.92 17.32
N THR A 72 -13.54 7.71 17.47
CA THR A 72 -14.94 7.44 17.81
C THR A 72 -15.18 7.76 19.28
N GLY A 73 -15.94 8.83 19.54
CA GLY A 73 -16.15 9.33 20.90
C GLY A 73 -15.17 10.40 21.36
N PHE A 74 -14.12 10.70 20.58
CA PHE A 74 -13.27 11.86 20.85
C PHE A 74 -14.05 13.17 20.58
N PRO A 75 -14.05 14.14 21.51
CA PRO A 75 -14.71 15.44 21.32
C PRO A 75 -14.21 16.16 20.07
N ASP A 76 -15.09 16.91 19.40
CA ASP A 76 -14.65 17.74 18.28
C ASP A 76 -13.72 18.87 18.76
N GLY A 77 -12.78 19.23 17.91
CA GLY A 77 -11.70 20.16 18.22
C GLY A 77 -10.52 19.99 17.25
N PRO A 78 -9.42 20.71 17.47
CA PRO A 78 -8.24 20.57 16.61
C PRO A 78 -7.63 19.16 16.71
N VAL A 79 -7.22 18.58 15.57
CA VAL A 79 -6.51 17.28 15.51
C VAL A 79 -5.26 17.27 16.41
N ALA A 80 -4.63 18.42 16.67
CA ALA A 80 -3.53 18.53 17.62
C ALA A 80 -3.91 18.07 19.04
N GLY A 81 -5.13 18.37 19.50
CA GLY A 81 -5.62 17.90 20.81
C GLY A 81 -5.79 16.39 20.86
N PHE A 82 -6.27 15.78 19.77
CA PHE A 82 -6.32 14.33 19.62
C PHE A 82 -4.92 13.71 19.67
N LEU A 83 -3.96 14.22 18.90
CA LEU A 83 -2.59 13.70 18.85
C LEU A 83 -1.75 13.96 20.11
N LEU A 84 -2.18 14.87 21.00
CA LEU A 84 -1.61 15.01 22.34
C LEU A 84 -2.07 13.86 23.26
N ARG A 85 -3.30 13.38 23.09
CA ARG A 85 -3.86 12.25 23.86
C ARG A 85 -3.46 10.89 23.29
N HIS A 86 -3.41 10.80 21.96
CA HIS A 86 -3.13 9.58 21.20
C HIS A 86 -1.95 9.80 20.24
N PRO A 87 -0.72 9.96 20.76
CA PRO A 87 0.47 10.23 19.95
C PRO A 87 0.85 9.09 19.00
N GLU A 88 0.41 7.86 19.27
CA GLU A 88 0.60 6.67 18.42
C GLU A 88 0.02 6.84 17.01
N HIS A 89 -1.03 7.67 16.86
CA HIS A 89 -1.72 7.87 15.57
C HIS A 89 -1.07 8.91 14.66
N ARG A 90 0.03 9.55 15.07
CA ARG A 90 0.68 10.63 14.30
C ARG A 90 0.97 10.26 12.86
N HIS A 91 1.48 9.05 12.63
CA HIS A 91 1.85 8.59 11.29
C HIS A 91 0.62 8.40 10.40
N VAL A 92 -0.43 7.74 10.91
CA VAL A 92 -1.64 7.47 10.13
C VAL A 92 -2.48 8.73 9.90
N VAL A 93 -2.53 9.68 10.85
CA VAL A 93 -3.11 11.01 10.62
C VAL A 93 -2.44 11.70 9.43
N ARG A 94 -1.10 11.69 9.39
CA ARG A 94 -0.35 12.28 8.27
C ARG A 94 -0.67 11.56 6.95
N ARG A 95 -0.78 10.23 6.95
CA ARG A 95 -1.15 9.45 5.76
C ARG A 95 -2.55 9.80 5.27
N ALA A 96 -3.54 9.85 6.15
CA ALA A 96 -4.91 10.24 5.80
C ALA A 96 -4.97 11.64 5.15
N GLN A 97 -4.21 12.60 5.70
CA GLN A 97 -4.12 13.96 5.16
C GLN A 97 -3.47 14.02 3.77
N ILE A 98 -2.48 13.15 3.50
CA ILE A 98 -1.83 13.03 2.20
C ILE A 98 -2.79 12.38 1.20
N ALA A 99 -3.39 11.24 1.56
CA ALA A 99 -4.30 10.49 0.72
C ALA A 99 -5.57 11.28 0.35
N ALA A 100 -6.02 12.19 1.23
CA ALA A 100 -7.11 13.14 0.94
C ALA A 100 -6.82 14.07 -0.24
N ARG A 101 -5.55 14.29 -0.58
CA ARG A 101 -5.11 15.19 -1.67
C ARG A 101 -4.57 14.43 -2.88
N LEU A 102 -4.21 13.17 -2.70
CA LEU A 102 -3.52 12.34 -3.69
C LEU A 102 -4.22 10.96 -3.73
N PRO A 103 -5.17 10.76 -4.67
CA PRO A 103 -6.01 9.55 -4.70
C PRO A 103 -5.26 8.21 -4.73
N TYR A 104 -4.04 8.20 -5.28
CA TYR A 104 -3.18 7.02 -5.42
C TYR A 104 -2.01 6.97 -4.41
N ALA A 105 -2.02 7.78 -3.34
CA ALA A 105 -0.92 7.83 -2.37
C ALA A 105 -0.92 6.70 -1.34
N GLU A 106 -1.89 5.78 -1.38
CA GLU A 106 -2.05 4.72 -0.40
C GLU A 106 -2.38 3.38 -1.08
N ILE A 107 -1.79 2.29 -0.57
CA ILE A 107 -2.17 0.93 -0.97
C ILE A 107 -3.45 0.56 -0.23
N ARG A 108 -4.52 0.30 -0.98
CA ARG A 108 -5.85 -0.05 -0.44
C ARG A 108 -6.05 -1.56 -0.40
N ASP A 109 -5.30 -2.23 0.47
CA ASP A 109 -5.39 -3.67 0.71
C ASP A 109 -4.88 -4.02 2.12
N ASN A 110 -5.28 -5.18 2.65
CA ASN A 110 -4.75 -5.70 3.91
C ASN A 110 -3.37 -6.33 3.69
N THR A 111 -2.34 -5.50 3.83
CA THR A 111 -0.92 -5.87 3.63
C THR A 111 -0.37 -6.86 4.66
N ILE A 112 -1.16 -7.29 5.64
CA ILE A 112 -0.77 -8.28 6.66
C ILE A 112 -1.75 -9.44 6.82
N ALA A 113 -2.71 -9.59 5.90
CA ALA A 113 -3.61 -10.73 5.89
C ALA A 113 -2.88 -12.05 5.59
N ALA A 114 -3.44 -13.17 6.01
CA ALA A 114 -2.99 -14.51 5.64
C ALA A 114 -2.97 -14.70 4.11
N SER A 115 -3.95 -14.09 3.43
CA SER A 115 -4.16 -14.12 1.99
C SER A 115 -3.32 -13.12 1.19
N VAL A 116 -2.51 -12.27 1.85
CA VAL A 116 -1.71 -11.27 1.12
C VAL A 116 -0.71 -11.95 0.19
N LEU A 117 -0.65 -11.49 -1.06
CA LEU A 117 0.31 -11.95 -2.05
C LEU A 117 1.35 -10.83 -2.30
N PRO A 118 2.59 -10.96 -1.81
CA PRO A 118 3.64 -9.95 -2.01
C PRO A 118 3.89 -9.61 -3.48
N ILE A 119 3.62 -10.55 -4.39
CA ILE A 119 3.69 -10.34 -5.84
C ILE A 119 2.76 -9.23 -6.34
N ASP A 120 1.63 -8.96 -5.69
CA ASP A 120 0.70 -7.92 -6.15
C ASP A 120 1.28 -6.52 -5.91
N MET A 121 1.92 -6.30 -4.76
CA MET A 121 2.70 -5.08 -4.51
C MET A 121 3.89 -4.96 -5.45
N LEU A 122 4.55 -6.08 -5.75
CA LEU A 122 5.67 -6.11 -6.69
C LEU A 122 5.23 -5.75 -8.12
N ARG A 123 4.08 -6.28 -8.57
CA ARG A 123 3.46 -5.93 -9.87
C ARG A 123 3.17 -4.45 -9.95
N ALA A 124 2.53 -3.89 -8.93
CA ALA A 124 2.22 -2.46 -8.87
C ALA A 124 3.50 -1.61 -8.91
N LYS A 125 4.55 -2.00 -8.19
CA LYS A 125 5.84 -1.29 -8.24
C LYS A 125 6.48 -1.37 -9.63
N LEU A 126 6.50 -2.57 -10.24
CA LEU A 126 7.16 -2.82 -11.52
C LEU A 126 6.45 -2.17 -12.70
N SER A 127 5.12 -1.97 -12.64
CA SER A 127 4.40 -1.28 -13.71
C SER A 127 4.86 0.17 -13.89
N PHE A 128 5.28 0.85 -12.81
CA PHE A 128 5.89 2.18 -12.89
C PHE A 128 7.26 2.20 -13.61
N PHE A 129 7.93 1.04 -13.73
CA PHE A 129 9.22 0.91 -14.39
C PHE A 129 9.12 0.39 -15.83
N GLY A 130 7.92 0.35 -16.41
CA GLY A 130 7.72 -0.14 -17.79
C GLY A 130 7.74 -1.66 -17.89
N ALA A 131 7.48 -2.37 -16.79
CA ALA A 131 7.27 -3.80 -16.81
C ALA A 131 5.88 -4.16 -17.35
N CYS A 132 5.82 -5.18 -18.19
CA CYS A 132 4.64 -5.73 -18.85
C CYS A 132 4.70 -7.27 -18.84
N HIS A 133 3.65 -7.93 -19.35
CA HIS A 133 3.48 -9.39 -19.33
C HIS A 133 3.84 -10.05 -17.98
N PHE A 134 3.11 -9.67 -16.94
CA PHE A 134 3.24 -10.24 -15.61
C PHE A 134 2.80 -11.71 -15.59
N ASP A 135 3.77 -12.60 -15.44
CA ASP A 135 3.58 -14.06 -15.42
C ASP A 135 4.02 -14.62 -14.06
N PRO A 136 3.10 -14.75 -13.09
CA PRO A 136 3.41 -15.21 -11.74
C PRO A 136 3.75 -16.70 -11.77
N ARG A 137 4.83 -17.10 -11.10
CA ARG A 137 5.14 -18.54 -10.97
C ARG A 137 5.29 -19.05 -9.55
N SER A 138 5.16 -18.15 -8.58
CA SER A 138 4.73 -18.44 -7.22
C SER A 138 4.20 -17.15 -6.58
N ASP A 139 3.71 -17.23 -5.35
CA ASP A 139 3.26 -16.08 -4.55
C ASP A 139 4.38 -15.08 -4.21
N ARG A 140 5.63 -15.41 -4.57
CA ARG A 140 6.82 -14.59 -4.29
C ARG A 140 7.72 -14.39 -5.52
N TRP A 141 7.40 -15.01 -6.66
CA TRP A 141 8.22 -14.91 -7.86
C TRP A 141 7.37 -14.65 -9.10
N LEU A 142 7.81 -13.65 -9.85
CA LEU A 142 7.09 -13.06 -10.97
C LEU A 142 8.05 -12.86 -12.13
N ARG A 143 7.69 -13.40 -13.29
CA ARG A 143 8.38 -13.13 -14.54
C ARG A 143 7.74 -11.90 -15.20
N ILE A 144 8.57 -11.04 -15.77
CA ILE A 144 8.15 -9.83 -16.47
C ILE A 144 8.95 -9.65 -17.75
N ASN A 145 8.41 -8.86 -18.67
CA ASN A 145 9.15 -8.23 -19.75
C ASN A 145 9.29 -6.74 -19.44
N MET A 146 10.46 -6.15 -19.68
CA MET A 146 10.64 -4.69 -19.59
C MET A 146 10.77 -4.11 -21.00
N PHE A 147 10.28 -2.89 -21.19
CA PHE A 147 10.50 -2.11 -22.42
C PHE A 147 10.01 -2.81 -23.70
N GLN A 148 8.97 -3.64 -23.60
CA GLN A 148 8.40 -4.31 -24.75
C GLN A 148 7.81 -3.28 -25.72
N HIS A 149 8.25 -3.30 -26.97
CA HIS A 149 7.90 -2.33 -28.02
C HIS A 149 8.47 -0.92 -27.83
N ALA A 150 9.27 -0.68 -26.77
CA ALA A 150 9.91 0.61 -26.60
C ALA A 150 10.85 0.91 -27.79
N PRO A 151 10.88 2.16 -28.30
CA PRO A 151 11.76 2.55 -29.38
C PRO A 151 13.24 2.43 -28.97
N PHE A 152 14.09 2.12 -29.94
CA PHE A 152 15.54 2.21 -29.80
C PHE A 152 16.01 3.67 -29.73
N PRO A 153 17.21 3.94 -29.19
CA PRO A 153 17.70 5.30 -29.02
C PRO A 153 17.70 6.16 -30.29
N ASP A 154 17.94 5.57 -31.46
CA ASP A 154 17.92 6.23 -32.76
C ASP A 154 16.51 6.48 -33.32
N GLU A 155 15.50 5.77 -32.81
CA GLU A 155 14.09 5.92 -33.19
C GLU A 155 13.40 7.03 -32.38
N LEU A 156 13.94 7.39 -31.20
CA LEU A 156 13.36 8.38 -30.28
C LEU A 156 13.13 9.76 -30.92
N ALA A 157 13.97 10.17 -31.86
CA ALA A 157 13.89 11.49 -32.49
C ALA A 157 12.83 11.60 -33.59
N THR A 158 12.35 10.46 -34.11
CA THR A 158 11.55 10.41 -35.35
C THR A 158 10.23 9.65 -35.20
N GLY A 159 10.08 8.80 -34.18
CA GLY A 159 8.86 8.03 -33.92
C GLY A 159 7.95 8.62 -32.84
N ASN A 160 6.69 8.16 -32.81
CA ASN A 160 5.81 8.35 -31.64
C ASN A 160 6.21 7.34 -30.56
N ALA A 161 6.74 7.85 -29.44
CA ALA A 161 7.20 7.06 -28.31
C ALA A 161 6.23 7.07 -27.12
N ASP A 162 5.04 7.66 -27.23
CA ASP A 162 4.16 7.78 -26.05
C ASP A 162 3.35 6.49 -25.79
N ASP A 163 3.00 5.77 -26.87
CA ASP A 163 2.08 4.63 -26.79
C ASP A 163 2.77 3.26 -26.84
N TRP A 164 4.11 3.21 -26.74
CA TRP A 164 4.86 1.96 -26.90
C TRP A 164 4.44 0.86 -25.91
N THR A 165 3.93 1.24 -24.74
CA THR A 165 3.50 0.29 -23.71
C THR A 165 2.19 -0.45 -24.05
N TYR A 166 1.44 0.03 -25.06
CA TYR A 166 0.17 -0.53 -25.46
C TYR A 166 0.32 -1.46 -26.67
N PRO A 167 -0.48 -2.54 -26.77
CA PRO A 167 -0.52 -3.36 -27.96
C PRO A 167 -1.03 -2.54 -29.15
N TYR A 168 -0.43 -2.74 -30.33
CA TYR A 168 -0.91 -2.14 -31.58
C TYR A 168 -2.33 -2.63 -31.89
N LEU A 169 -3.22 -1.69 -32.24
CA LEU A 169 -4.52 -2.04 -32.81
C LEU A 169 -4.31 -2.54 -34.24
N GLU A 170 -4.87 -3.71 -34.57
CA GLU A 170 -4.84 -4.21 -35.95
C GLU A 170 -5.53 -3.21 -36.89
N GLY A 171 -4.80 -2.68 -37.89
CA GLY A 171 -5.38 -1.88 -38.98
C GLY A 171 -4.76 -0.51 -39.25
N HIS A 172 -3.77 -0.05 -38.48
CA HIS A 172 -3.04 1.18 -38.77
C HIS A 172 -1.55 0.90 -38.89
N ALA A 173 -1.13 0.53 -40.10
CA ALA A 173 0.25 0.56 -40.57
C ALA A 173 0.42 1.74 -41.53
#